data_AF-A0A1R1PUJ4-F1
#
_entry.id   AF-A0A1R1PUJ4-F1
#
_cell.length_a   1.000
_cell.length_b   1.000
_cell.length_c   1.000
_cell.angle_alpha   90.00
_cell.angle_beta   90.00
_cell.angle_gamma   90.00
#
_symmetry.space_group_name_H-M   'P 1'
#
loop_
_entity.id
_entity.type
_entity.pdbx_description
1 polymer ?
#
loop_
_entity_poly.entity_id
_entity_poly.type
_entity_poly.pdbx_seq_one_letter_code
_entity_poly.pdbx_strand_id
1 'polypeptide(L)'
;MKIRHLVIVAVLAKLCSPGYTCQDNKNGWASCGDVKFMPEIINTVYVSRKARDFIRIPNDAVNMWSHYFSKLDIEDEHPFKAYYTILDRWEYRKKWTFSIVVSTPEYYEFSLLYHTEFTKVLGLMNANHAYQATLRNKFGSIALKAIPLV
;
A
#
# COMPACT_ATOMS: atom_id res chain seq x y z
N MET A 1 49.00 16.66 -35.38
CA MET A 1 47.65 16.86 -34.81
C MET A 1 47.33 15.70 -33.88
N LYS A 2 47.17 15.95 -32.57
CA LYS A 2 46.90 14.92 -31.55
C LYS A 2 45.39 14.78 -31.33
N ILE A 3 44.82 13.61 -31.62
CA ILE A 3 43.43 13.28 -31.30
C ILE A 3 43.40 12.79 -29.86
N ARG A 4 42.86 13.59 -28.94
CA ARG A 4 42.62 13.19 -27.55
C ARG A 4 41.33 12.36 -27.49
N HIS A 5 41.44 11.11 -27.06
CA HIS A 5 40.28 10.27 -26.78
C HIS A 5 39.57 10.80 -25.54
N LEU A 6 38.34 11.29 -25.73
CA LEU A 6 37.45 11.69 -24.66
C LEU A 6 36.80 10.41 -24.10
N VAL A 7 37.28 9.92 -22.96
CA VAL A 7 36.64 8.83 -22.23
C VAL A 7 35.42 9.42 -21.52
N ILE A 8 34.24 9.24 -22.10
CA ILE A 8 32.98 9.57 -21.44
C ILE A 8 32.70 8.44 -20.45
N VAL A 9 33.06 8.66 -19.18
CA VAL A 9 32.57 7.83 -18.07
C VAL A 9 31.10 8.18 -17.88
N ALA A 10 30.22 7.37 -18.46
CA ALA A 10 28.79 7.44 -18.19
C ALA A 10 28.56 7.00 -16.74
N VAL A 11 28.57 7.96 -15.82
CA VAL A 11 28.04 7.79 -14.47
C VAL A 11 26.55 7.53 -14.64
N LEU A 12 26.17 6.26 -14.60
CA LEU A 12 24.79 5.81 -14.45
C LEU A 12 24.25 6.39 -13.13
N ALA A 13 23.73 7.61 -13.19
CA ALA A 13 22.88 8.16 -12.18
C ALA A 13 21.66 7.23 -12.10
N LYS A 14 21.69 6.29 -11.15
CA LYS A 14 20.50 5.59 -10.70
C LYS A 14 19.53 6.68 -10.27
N LEU A 15 18.58 7.00 -11.14
CA LEU A 15 17.33 7.65 -10.78
C LEU A 15 16.63 6.73 -9.78
N CYS A 16 17.02 6.81 -8.51
CA CYS A 16 16.18 6.36 -7.42
C CYS A 16 14.99 7.30 -7.45
N SER A 17 13.90 6.87 -8.08
CA SER A 17 12.58 7.34 -7.70
C SER A 17 12.53 7.34 -6.17
N PRO A 18 12.10 8.40 -5.49
CA PRO A 18 11.96 8.40 -4.04
C PRO A 18 10.87 7.39 -3.69
N GLY A 19 11.28 6.12 -3.59
CA GLY A 19 10.45 5.02 -3.17
C GLY A 19 10.27 5.12 -1.67
N TYR A 20 9.11 4.68 -1.21
CA TYR A 20 8.87 4.47 0.22
C TYR A 20 10.02 3.68 0.84
N THR A 21 10.57 4.17 1.95
CA THR A 21 11.56 3.46 2.76
C THR A 21 10.96 3.24 4.14
N CYS A 22 10.91 1.98 4.57
CA CYS A 22 10.30 1.62 5.84
C CYS A 22 11.34 1.53 6.96
N GLN A 23 10.98 2.05 8.12
CA GLN A 23 11.67 1.72 9.37
C GLN A 23 11.50 0.22 9.70
N ASP A 24 12.35 -0.32 10.58
CA ASP A 24 12.23 -1.71 11.02
C ASP A 24 10.91 -1.95 11.78
N ASN A 25 10.08 -2.86 11.28
CA ASN A 25 8.75 -3.19 11.82
C ASN A 25 8.74 -4.43 12.74
N LYS A 26 9.87 -4.84 13.32
CA LYS A 26 9.93 -6.02 14.21
C LYS A 26 8.96 -5.99 15.41
N ASN A 27 8.76 -4.81 16.00
CA ASN A 27 8.05 -4.66 17.29
C ASN A 27 6.69 -3.93 17.18
N GLY A 28 6.29 -3.49 15.99
CA GLY A 28 5.06 -2.69 15.87
C GLY A 28 4.85 -2.14 14.47
N TRP A 29 4.13 -1.02 14.39
CA TRP A 29 3.93 -0.29 13.15
C TRP A 29 5.19 0.49 12.78
N ALA A 30 5.57 0.46 11.51
CA ALA A 30 6.66 1.26 10.96
C ALA A 30 6.11 2.21 9.90
N SER A 31 6.56 3.46 9.91
CA SER A 31 6.33 4.38 8.80
C SER A 31 7.21 3.99 7.61
N CYS A 32 6.63 4.00 6.42
CA CYS A 32 7.27 3.77 5.14
C CYS A 32 7.55 5.07 4.37
N GLY A 33 7.33 6.21 5.01
CA GLY A 33 7.52 7.53 4.43
C GLY A 33 6.28 8.08 3.74
N ASP A 34 6.48 9.27 3.21
CA ASP A 34 5.46 10.14 2.66
C ASP A 34 5.56 10.18 1.14
N VAL A 35 4.44 10.00 0.45
CA VAL A 35 4.34 10.29 -0.96
C VAL A 35 3.35 11.42 -1.18
N LYS A 36 3.86 12.44 -1.86
CA LYS A 36 3.07 13.58 -2.30
C LYS A 36 2.19 13.14 -3.46
N PHE A 37 0.90 13.03 -3.24
CA PHE A 37 -0.09 12.68 -4.25
C PHE A 37 -0.53 13.93 -5.04
N MET A 38 -0.75 15.03 -4.31
CA MET A 38 -1.05 16.36 -4.85
C MET A 38 -0.27 17.42 -4.05
N PRO A 39 -0.16 18.67 -4.53
CA PRO A 39 0.54 19.77 -3.85
C PRO A 39 0.29 19.85 -2.34
N GLU A 40 -0.93 19.54 -1.90
CA GLU A 40 -1.36 19.61 -0.50
C GLU A 40 -1.77 18.27 0.13
N ILE A 41 -1.60 17.16 -0.58
CA ILE A 41 -2.04 15.84 -0.11
C ILE A 41 -0.83 14.93 0.00
N ILE A 42 -0.45 14.67 1.23
CA ILE A 42 0.64 13.75 1.59
C ILE A 42 0.00 12.47 2.09
N ASN A 43 0.29 11.36 1.40
CA ASN A 43 -0.07 10.02 1.86
C ASN A 43 1.13 9.44 2.61
N THR A 44 0.94 9.16 3.90
CA THR A 44 1.90 8.42 4.72
C THR A 44 1.46 6.96 4.80
N VAL A 45 2.35 6.04 4.45
CA VAL A 45 2.09 4.60 4.57
C VAL A 45 2.73 4.07 5.84
N TYR A 46 1.97 3.29 6.61
CA TYR A 46 2.47 2.53 7.75
C TYR A 46 2.25 1.04 7.48
N VAL A 47 3.23 0.20 7.78
CA VAL A 47 3.11 -1.26 7.72
C VAL A 47 3.12 -1.83 9.13
N SER A 48 2.32 -2.86 9.35
CA SER A 48 2.22 -3.50 10.65
C SER A 48 3.48 -4.27 11.00
N ARG A 49 3.48 -4.84 12.21
CA ARG A 49 4.52 -5.75 12.68
C ARG A 49 4.82 -6.85 11.65
N LYS A 50 6.11 -7.17 11.51
CA LYS A 50 6.61 -8.31 10.73
C LYS A 50 6.03 -9.63 11.23
N ALA A 51 5.44 -10.41 10.33
CA ALA A 51 4.98 -11.77 10.61
C ALA A 51 6.15 -12.75 10.63
N ARG A 52 6.11 -13.72 11.56
CA ARG A 52 7.14 -14.76 11.72
C ARG A 52 7.18 -15.70 10.51
N ASP A 53 6.03 -16.27 10.15
CA ASP A 53 5.88 -17.25 9.08
C ASP A 53 5.21 -16.61 7.86
N PHE A 54 5.83 -15.54 7.36
CA PHE A 54 5.25 -14.75 6.28
C PHE A 54 5.17 -15.54 4.96
N ILE A 55 3.95 -15.79 4.53
CA ILE A 55 3.57 -16.17 3.17
C ILE A 55 3.33 -14.89 2.37
N ARG A 56 3.95 -14.80 1.19
CA ARG A 56 3.74 -13.69 0.25
C ARG A 56 2.26 -13.51 -0.06
N ILE A 57 1.79 -12.28 0.08
CA ILE A 57 0.41 -11.89 -0.24
C ILE A 57 0.22 -11.97 -1.76
N PRO A 58 -0.86 -12.59 -2.26
CA PRO A 58 -1.14 -12.69 -3.68
C PRO A 58 -1.44 -11.34 -4.31
N ASN A 59 -1.11 -11.19 -5.60
CA ASN A 59 -1.36 -9.94 -6.33
C ASN A 59 -2.85 -9.61 -6.48
N ASP A 60 -3.74 -10.62 -6.42
CA ASP A 60 -5.20 -10.41 -6.40
C ASP A 60 -5.66 -9.52 -5.23
N ALA A 61 -4.86 -9.35 -4.17
CA ALA A 61 -5.19 -8.45 -3.08
C ALA A 61 -5.56 -7.04 -3.56
N VAL A 62 -4.83 -6.51 -4.56
CA VAL A 62 -5.10 -5.18 -5.13
C VAL A 62 -6.48 -5.15 -5.79
N ASN A 63 -6.80 -6.16 -6.61
CA ASN A 63 -8.09 -6.24 -7.28
C ASN A 63 -9.24 -6.36 -6.28
N MET A 64 -9.05 -7.15 -5.22
CA MET A 64 -10.04 -7.28 -4.15
C MET A 64 -10.26 -5.94 -3.46
N TRP A 65 -9.20 -5.30 -2.96
CA TRP A 65 -9.33 -4.00 -2.28
C TRP A 65 -9.94 -2.94 -3.19
N SER A 66 -9.52 -2.84 -4.46
CA SER A 66 -10.08 -1.89 -5.42
C SER A 66 -11.57 -2.11 -5.66
N HIS A 67 -12.00 -3.37 -5.82
CA HIS A 67 -13.41 -3.72 -6.02
C HIS A 67 -14.29 -3.41 -4.81
N TYR A 68 -13.80 -3.64 -3.59
CA TYR A 68 -14.56 -3.27 -2.40
C TYR A 68 -14.53 -1.78 -2.13
N PHE A 69 -13.40 -1.13 -2.43
CA PHE A 69 -13.27 0.31 -2.33
C PHE A 69 -14.26 1.05 -3.22
N SER A 70 -14.49 0.59 -4.46
CA SER A 70 -15.48 1.18 -5.36
C SER A 70 -16.94 0.91 -4.96
N LYS A 71 -17.16 -0.05 -4.05
CA LYS A 71 -18.49 -0.38 -3.49
C LYS A 71 -18.75 0.29 -2.15
N LEU A 72 -17.78 1.02 -1.60
CA LEU A 72 -18.01 1.86 -0.44
C LEU A 72 -18.93 2.97 -0.90
N ASP A 73 -20.22 2.81 -0.63
CA ASP A 73 -21.17 3.87 -0.92
C ASP A 73 -20.81 5.05 -0.02
N ILE A 74 -20.34 6.17 -0.59
CA ILE A 74 -19.84 7.30 0.20
C ILE A 74 -21.00 8.14 0.74
N GLU A 75 -22.23 7.89 0.27
CA GLU A 75 -23.44 8.63 0.63
C GLU A 75 -23.93 8.36 2.07
N ASP A 76 -23.51 7.25 2.69
CA ASP A 76 -23.80 7.00 4.11
C ASP A 76 -22.95 7.94 5.00
N GLU A 77 -23.61 8.70 5.88
CA GLU A 77 -23.05 9.63 6.88
C GLU A 77 -22.06 8.99 7.86
N HIS A 78 -21.81 7.68 7.79
CA HIS A 78 -20.93 7.03 8.74
C HIS A 78 -19.44 7.28 8.47
N PRO A 79 -18.67 7.81 9.44
CA PRO A 79 -17.25 8.15 9.29
C PRO A 79 -16.32 6.92 9.24
N PHE A 80 -16.90 5.72 9.30
CA PHE A 80 -16.18 4.45 9.32
C PHE A 80 -16.92 3.40 8.50
N LYS A 81 -16.24 2.81 7.52
CA LYS A 81 -16.76 1.72 6.68
C LYS A 81 -15.75 0.59 6.60
N ALA A 82 -16.21 -0.65 6.75
CA ALA A 82 -15.35 -1.83 6.74
C ALA A 82 -15.94 -2.93 5.85
N TYR A 83 -15.13 -3.45 4.94
CA TYR A 83 -15.52 -4.53 4.03
C TYR A 83 -14.52 -5.68 4.16
N TYR A 84 -15.05 -6.90 4.09
CA TYR A 84 -14.29 -8.13 4.26
C TYR A 84 -14.68 -9.12 3.17
N THR A 85 -13.72 -9.89 2.71
CA THR A 85 -13.92 -10.93 1.70
C THR A 85 -12.96 -12.08 1.91
N ILE A 86 -13.31 -13.24 1.35
CA ILE A 86 -12.44 -14.41 1.31
C ILE A 86 -12.17 -14.73 -0.15
N LEU A 87 -10.90 -14.87 -0.50
CA LEU A 87 -10.47 -15.47 -1.76
C LEU A 87 -10.08 -16.92 -1.53
N ASP A 88 -10.76 -17.80 -2.24
CA ASP A 88 -10.48 -19.23 -2.28
C ASP A 88 -10.11 -19.58 -3.73
N ARG A 89 -8.82 -19.72 -3.99
CA ARG A 89 -8.26 -20.01 -5.31
C ARG A 89 -7.25 -21.13 -5.18
N TRP A 90 -7.39 -22.14 -6.03
CA TRP A 90 -6.55 -23.35 -5.99
C TRP A 90 -5.08 -23.06 -6.29
N GLU A 91 -4.79 -21.98 -7.02
CA GLU A 91 -3.44 -21.51 -7.33
C GLU A 91 -2.71 -20.98 -6.09
N TYR A 92 -3.47 -20.56 -5.06
CA TYR A 92 -2.92 -20.09 -3.81
C TYR A 92 -2.88 -21.22 -2.79
N ARG A 93 -1.69 -21.47 -2.24
CA ARG A 93 -1.44 -22.52 -1.23
C ARG A 93 -2.34 -22.42 0.01
N LYS A 94 -3.03 -21.28 0.21
CA LYS A 94 -3.92 -20.97 1.32
C LYS A 94 -5.10 -20.14 0.80
N LYS A 95 -6.23 -20.24 1.49
CA LYS A 95 -7.32 -19.26 1.35
C LYS A 95 -6.88 -17.95 1.98
N TRP A 96 -7.40 -16.83 1.52
CA TRP A 96 -7.01 -15.50 2.01
C TRP A 96 -8.23 -14.71 2.44
N THR A 97 -8.15 -14.06 3.59
CA THR A 97 -9.09 -13.00 3.96
C THR A 97 -8.50 -11.66 3.61
N PHE A 98 -9.25 -10.85 2.86
CA PHE A 98 -8.93 -9.47 2.60
C PHE A 98 -9.91 -8.56 3.31
N SER A 99 -9.41 -7.46 3.85
CA SER A 99 -10.27 -6.40 4.33
C SER A 99 -9.76 -5.04 3.94
N ILE A 100 -10.71 -4.13 3.77
CA ILE A 100 -10.47 -2.70 3.63
C ILE A 100 -11.34 -1.99 4.66
N VAL A 101 -10.72 -1.07 5.40
CA VAL A 101 -11.40 -0.24 6.38
C VAL A 101 -11.08 1.20 6.05
N VAL A 102 -12.10 2.00 5.84
CA VAL A 102 -11.98 3.41 5.50
C VAL A 102 -12.52 4.24 6.66
N SER A 103 -11.73 5.21 7.08
CA SER A 103 -12.10 6.17 8.10
C SER A 103 -11.81 7.57 7.57
N THR A 104 -12.87 8.31 7.29
CA THR A 104 -12.82 9.69 6.77
C THR A 104 -13.82 10.54 7.56
N PRO A 105 -13.57 11.83 7.79
CA PRO A 105 -14.63 12.73 8.19
C PRO A 105 -15.70 12.74 7.08
N GLU A 106 -16.95 12.94 7.47
CA GLU A 106 -18.09 13.04 6.56
C GLU A 106 -17.77 14.03 5.41
N TYR A 107 -18.10 13.61 4.19
CA TYR A 107 -17.79 14.25 2.89
C TYR A 107 -16.36 14.06 2.38
N TYR A 108 -16.23 13.54 1.15
CA TYR A 108 -15.49 14.15 0.02
C TYR A 108 -15.22 13.14 -1.12
N GLU A 109 -15.18 13.69 -2.34
CA GLU A 109 -14.78 13.10 -3.64
C GLU A 109 -13.34 12.52 -3.69
N PHE A 110 -12.62 12.50 -2.56
CA PHE A 110 -11.22 12.11 -2.46
C PHE A 110 -11.00 10.60 -2.31
N SER A 111 -12.06 9.79 -2.40
CA SER A 111 -11.93 8.33 -2.42
C SER A 111 -11.00 7.87 -3.54
N LEU A 112 -11.09 8.48 -4.72
CA LEU A 112 -10.23 8.17 -5.86
C LEU A 112 -8.72 8.31 -5.57
N LEU A 113 -8.28 8.99 -4.50
CA LEU A 113 -6.85 9.19 -4.24
C LEU A 113 -6.14 7.97 -3.65
N TYR A 114 -6.88 7.03 -3.05
CA TYR A 114 -6.25 5.90 -2.36
C TYR A 114 -6.06 4.67 -3.26
N HIS A 115 -6.96 4.43 -4.21
CA HIS A 115 -6.94 3.21 -5.03
C HIS A 115 -5.65 3.08 -5.86
N THR A 116 -5.07 4.20 -6.30
CA THR A 116 -3.82 4.22 -7.08
C THR A 116 -2.60 3.76 -6.27
N GLU A 117 -2.69 3.76 -4.94
CA GLU A 117 -1.58 3.42 -4.05
C GLU A 117 -1.60 1.94 -3.62
N PHE A 118 -2.69 1.20 -3.85
CA PHE A 118 -2.84 -0.19 -3.36
C PHE A 118 -1.75 -1.13 -3.87
N THR A 119 -1.32 -1.00 -5.12
CA THR A 119 -0.21 -1.79 -5.67
C THR A 119 1.11 -1.51 -4.93
N LYS A 120 1.39 -0.25 -4.62
CA LYS A 120 2.61 0.13 -3.89
C LYS A 120 2.54 -0.37 -2.45
N VAL A 121 1.39 -0.24 -1.81
CA VAL A 121 1.17 -0.73 -0.43
C VAL A 121 1.32 -2.25 -0.36
N LEU A 122 0.76 -3.00 -1.32
CA LEU A 122 1.01 -4.44 -1.42
C LEU A 122 2.50 -4.75 -1.54
N GLY A 123 3.22 -3.99 -2.37
CA GLY A 123 4.68 -4.11 -2.50
C GLY A 123 5.40 -3.93 -1.16
N LEU A 124 5.02 -2.90 -0.40
CA LEU A 124 5.59 -2.63 0.93
C LEU A 124 5.24 -3.70 1.95
N MET A 125 3.99 -4.15 1.98
CA MET A 125 3.55 -5.25 2.85
C MET A 125 4.35 -6.52 2.59
N ASN A 126 4.54 -6.88 1.31
CA ASN A 126 5.35 -8.03 0.92
C ASN A 126 6.84 -7.85 1.24
N ALA A 127 7.41 -6.67 1.00
CA ALA A 127 8.82 -6.40 1.30
C ALA A 127 9.11 -6.40 2.81
N ASN A 128 8.16 -5.96 3.62
CA ASN A 128 8.29 -5.86 5.09
C ASN A 128 7.66 -7.04 5.83
N HIS A 129 7.24 -8.08 5.09
CA HIS A 129 6.66 -9.30 5.64
C HIS A 129 5.46 -9.00 6.58
N ALA A 130 4.62 -8.05 6.19
CA ALA A 130 3.49 -7.56 6.98
C ALA A 130 2.16 -7.89 6.29
N TYR A 131 1.14 -8.21 7.09
CA TYR A 131 -0.21 -8.53 6.59
C TYR A 131 -1.20 -7.38 6.69
N GLN A 132 -0.78 -6.26 7.26
CA GLN A 132 -1.59 -5.07 7.40
C GLN A 132 -0.77 -3.83 7.04
N ALA A 133 -1.43 -2.86 6.44
CA ALA A 133 -0.90 -1.53 6.23
C ALA A 133 -2.01 -0.50 6.42
N THR A 134 -1.63 0.74 6.78
CA THR A 134 -2.55 1.87 6.75
C THR A 134 -1.96 2.98 5.89
N LEU A 135 -2.75 3.53 4.98
CA LEU A 135 -2.48 4.81 4.34
C LEU A 135 -3.19 5.90 5.13
N ARG A 136 -2.51 7.01 5.41
CA ARG A 136 -3.07 8.16 6.11
C ARG A 136 -2.77 9.44 5.35
N ASN A 137 -3.71 10.37 5.35
CA ASN A 137 -3.50 11.74 4.90
C ASN A 137 -4.36 12.70 5.74
N LYS A 138 -4.38 13.99 5.37
CA LYS A 138 -5.14 15.01 6.08
C LYS A 138 -6.67 14.79 6.08
N PHE A 139 -7.18 13.93 5.21
CA PHE A 139 -8.61 13.63 5.04
C PHE A 139 -9.04 12.28 5.62
N GLY A 140 -8.12 11.54 6.27
CA GLY A 140 -8.47 10.28 6.90
C GLY A 140 -7.48 9.17 6.60
N SER A 141 -7.97 7.94 6.69
CA SER A 141 -7.14 6.75 6.59
C SER A 141 -7.85 5.56 5.95
N ILE A 142 -7.05 4.72 5.31
CA ILE A 142 -7.47 3.41 4.84
C ILE A 142 -6.55 2.37 5.45
N ALA A 143 -7.13 1.38 6.12
CA ALA A 143 -6.42 0.18 6.55
C ALA A 143 -6.70 -0.96 5.57
N LEU A 144 -5.63 -1.57 5.07
CA LEU A 144 -5.65 -2.74 4.19
C LEU A 144 -5.12 -3.94 4.95
N LYS A 145 -5.78 -5.08 4.79
CA LYS A 145 -5.41 -6.35 5.41
C LYS A 145 -5.50 -7.47 4.39
N ALA A 146 -4.52 -8.36 4.45
CA ALA A 146 -4.49 -9.61 3.70
C ALA A 146 -3.90 -10.70 4.61
N ILE A 147 -4.74 -11.58 5.16
CA ILE A 147 -4.28 -12.65 6.06
C ILE A 147 -4.54 -14.02 5.42
N PRO A 148 -3.54 -14.92 5.38
CA PRO A 148 -3.77 -16.29 4.98
C PRO A 148 -4.60 -17.00 6.06
N LEU A 149 -5.67 -17.67 5.65
CA LEU A 149 -6.43 -18.58 6.51
C LEU A 149 -5.69 -19.91 6.61
N VAL A 150 -5.64 -20.47 7.81
CA VAL A 150 -4.90 -21.70 8.10
C VAL A 150 -5.60 -22.91 7.49
#